data_AF-A0A843ET15-F1
#
_entry.id   AF-A0A843ET15-F1
#
_cell.length_a   1.000
_cell.length_b   1.000
_cell.length_c   1.000
_cell.angle_alpha   90.00
_cell.angle_beta   90.00
_cell.angle_gamma   90.00
#
_symmetry.space_group_name_H-M   'P 1'
#
loop_
_entity.id
_entity.type
_entity.pdbx_description
1 polymer ?
#
loop_
_entity_poly.entity_id
_entity_poly.type
_entity_poly.pdbx_seq_one_letter_code
_entity_poly.pdbx_strand_id
1 'polypeptide(L)' 'AAIRALTRAGLKIGRIEDVTPVPHDGTKKKGGRRGRRV' A
#
# COMPACT_ATOMS: atom_id res chain seq x y z
N ALA A 1 4.91 10.12 2.92
CA ALA A 1 6.15 10.91 2.72
C ALA A 1 6.44 11.20 1.23
N ALA A 2 6.34 10.20 0.34
CA ALA A 2 6.72 10.34 -1.07
C ALA A 2 5.93 11.39 -1.88
N ILE A 3 4.58 11.34 -1.86
CA ILE A 3 3.76 12.30 -2.64
C ILE A 3 4.08 13.76 -2.25
N ARG A 4 4.22 14.03 -0.95
CA ARG A 4 4.59 15.36 -0.44
C ARG A 4 5.96 15.82 -0.93
N ALA A 5 6.92 14.91 -1.11
CA ALA A 5 8.23 15.24 -1.66
C ALA A 5 8.13 15.63 -3.14
N LEU A 6 7.32 14.91 -3.94
CA LEU A 6 7.08 15.22 -5.35
C LEU A 6 6.41 16.59 -5.54
N THR A 7 5.42 16.91 -4.70
CA THR A 7 4.78 18.23 -4.71
C THR A 7 5.78 19.35 -4.38
N ARG A 8 6.67 19.12 -3.41
CA ARG A 8 7.72 20.09 -3.03
C ARG A 8 8.79 20.26 -4.11
N ALA A 9 9.05 19.21 -4.89
CA ALA A 9 9.95 19.26 -6.05
C ALA A 9 9.36 20.02 -7.27
N GLY A 10 8.13 20.56 -7.15
CA GLY A 10 7.50 21.37 -8.20
C GLY A 10 6.73 20.57 -9.26
N LEU A 11 6.55 19.25 -9.05
CA LEU A 11 5.75 18.43 -9.96
C LEU A 11 4.25 18.62 -9.70
N LYS A 12 3.49 18.84 -10.78
CA LYS A 12 2.02 18.87 -10.73
C LYS A 12 1.49 17.43 -10.68
N ILE A 13 0.94 17.04 -9.54
CA ILE A 13 0.26 15.75 -9.38
C ILE A 13 -1.13 15.85 -10.02
N GLY A 14 -1.45 14.92 -10.92
CA GLY A 14 -2.75 14.85 -11.59
C GLY A 14 -3.78 14.06 -10.78
N ARG A 15 -3.97 12.79 -11.13
CA ARG A 15 -4.87 11.87 -10.41
C ARG A 15 -4.09 11.00 -9.43
N ILE A 16 -4.68 10.75 -8.28
CA ILE A 16 -4.18 9.81 -7.27
C ILE A 16 -5.24 8.73 -7.13
N GLU A 17 -4.84 7.48 -7.33
CA GLU A 17 -5.73 6.33 -7.26
C GLU A 17 -5.13 5.28 -6.33
N ASP A 18 -5.98 4.64 -5.52
CA ASP A 18 -5.58 3.46 -4.75
C ASP A 18 -5.82 2.23 -5.60
N VAL A 19 -4.72 1.68 -6.13
CA VAL A 19 -4.72 0.50 -6.99
C VAL A 19 -4.27 -0.76 -6.25
N THR A 20 -4.34 -0.73 -4.91
CA THR A 20 -3.99 -1.90 -4.11
C THR A 20 -4.88 -3.08 -4.51
N PRO A 21 -4.33 -4.18 -5.05
CA PRO A 21 -5.14 -5.29 -5.52
C PRO A 21 -5.81 -5.98 -4.32
N VAL A 22 -7.14 -6.02 -4.34
CA VAL A 22 -7.92 -6.84 -3.40
C VAL A 22 -8.10 -8.21 -4.07
N PRO A 23 -7.63 -9.29 -3.43
CA PRO A 23 -7.77 -10.62 -4.00
C PRO A 23 -9.25 -11.05 -3.99
N HIS A 24 -9.72 -11.62 -5.10
CA HIS A 24 -11.05 -12.22 -5.16
C HIS A 24 -11.16 -13.42 -4.20
N ASP A 25 -10.11 -14.23 -4.14
CA ASP A 25 -9.94 -15.36 -3.21
C ASP A 25 -8.55 -15.30 -2.55
N GLY A 26 -8.43 -15.85 -1.34
CA GLY A 26 -7.21 -15.75 -0.53
C GLY A 26 -6.43 -17.05 -0.37
N THR A 27 -5.10 -16.96 -0.39
CA THR A 27 -4.22 -18.01 0.14
C THR A 27 -3.89 -17.75 1.61
N LYS A 28 -3.37 -18.76 2.32
CA LYS A 28 -2.94 -18.61 3.72
C LYS A 28 -1.90 -17.50 3.86
N LYS A 29 -2.22 -16.45 4.64
CA LYS A 29 -1.31 -15.34 4.94
C LYS A 29 -0.13 -15.79 5.81
N LYS A 30 0.99 -15.07 5.72
CA LYS A 30 2.17 -15.27 6.57
C LYS A 30 1.79 -15.09 8.06
N GLY A 31 2.38 -15.90 8.95
CA GLY A 31 2.19 -15.82 10.41
C GLY A 31 1.53 -17.05 11.04
N GLY A 32 0.94 -17.94 10.22
CA GLY A 32 0.36 -19.18 10.71
C GLY A 32 -0.75 -18.99 11.75
N ARG A 33 -1.14 -20.06 12.45
CA ARG A 33 -2.29 -20.04 13.38
C ARG A 33 -2.10 -19.11 14.57
N ARG A 34 -0.86 -18.96 15.04
CA ARG A 34 -0.55 -18.20 16.27
C ARG A 34 -0.12 -16.76 16.00
N GLY A 35 0.07 -16.40 14.73
CA GLY A 35 0.45 -15.04 14.32
C GLY A 35 1.81 -14.60 14.86
N ARG A 36 2.08 -13.31 14.67
CA ARG A 36 3.22 -12.62 15.28
C ARG A 36 2.88 -12.34 16.75
N ARG A 37 3.76 -12.75 17.68
CA ARG A 37 3.61 -12.62 19.15
C ARG A 37 4.71 -11.75 19.74
N VAL A 38 4.82 -10.53 19.24
CA VAL A 38 5.67 -9.47 19.81
C VAL A 38 4.82 -8.24 20.03
#